data_AF-A0A7Y5B7W8-F1
#
_entry.id   AF-A0A7Y5B7W8-F1
#
_cell.length_a   1.000
_cell.length_b   1.000
_cell.length_c   1.000
_cell.angle_alpha   90.00
_cell.angle_beta   90.00
_cell.angle_gamma   90.00
#
_symmetry.space_group_name_H-M   'P 1'
#
loop_
_entity.id
_entity.type
_entity.pdbx_description
1 polymer ?
#
loop_
_entity_poly.entity_id
_entity_poly.type
_entity_poly.pdbx_seq_one_letter_code
_entity_poly.pdbx_strand_id
1 'polypeptide(L)' 'MEKIKILWRNTIDELLNKVSWPTWDELRTSTLIVLVASLIFSIIIYAIDTSFGFVTEMFYKFME' A
#
# COMPACT_ATOMS: atom_id res chain seq x y z
N MET A 1 6.47 -7.22 -36.28
CA MET A 1 5.13 -7.38 -35.67
C MET A 1 4.91 -8.80 -35.13
N GLU A 2 5.18 -9.85 -35.91
CA GLU A 2 5.06 -11.26 -35.49
C GLU A 2 5.80 -11.60 -34.18
N LYS A 3 7.06 -11.18 -34.03
CA LYS A 3 7.87 -11.44 -32.83
C LYS A 3 7.27 -10.87 -31.53
N ILE A 4 6.67 -9.68 -31.60
CA ILE A 4 6.03 -9.02 -30.45
C ILE A 4 4.76 -9.79 -30.06
N LYS A 5 3.97 -10.22 -31.06
CA LYS A 5 2.76 -11.03 -30.83
C LYS A 5 3.10 -12.36 -30.16
N ILE A 6 4.20 -13.00 -30.57
CA ILE A 6 4.70 -14.24 -29.96
C ILE A 6 5.16 -14.00 -28.53
N LEU A 7 5.89 -12.90 -28.27
CA LEU A 7 6.34 -12.54 -26.92
C LEU A 7 5.16 -12.40 -25.96
N TRP A 8 4.16 -11.60 -26.31
CA TRP A 8 2.96 -11.42 -25.48
C TRP A 8 2.23 -12.73 -25.22
N ARG A 9 2.08 -13.58 -26.24
CA ARG A 9 1.45 -14.89 -26.09
C ARG A 9 2.22 -15.76 -25.09
N ASN A 10 3.54 -15.81 -25.20
CA ASN A 10 4.38 -16.61 -24.31
C ASN A 10 4.37 -16.07 -22.87
N THR A 11 4.42 -14.74 -22.69
CA THR A 11 4.36 -14.12 -21.34
C THR A 11 3.01 -14.38 -20.66
N ILE A 12 1.90 -14.31 -21.38
CA ILE A 12 0.57 -14.60 -20.81
C ILE A 12 0.49 -16.08 -20.42
N ASP A 13 0.96 -16.98 -21.28
CA ASP A 13 0.96 -18.42 -21.01
C ASP A 13 1.81 -18.78 -19.78
N GLU A 14 2.97 -18.12 -19.63
CA GLU A 14 3.84 -18.27 -18.46
C GLU A 14 3.19 -17.73 -17.18
N LEU A 15 2.61 -16.54 -17.21
CA LEU A 15 1.97 -15.94 -16.04
C LEU A 15 0.74 -16.73 -15.56
N LEU A 16 0.04 -17.42 -16.46
CA LEU A 16 -1.15 -18.20 -16.12
C LEU A 16 -0.83 -19.64 -15.72
N ASN A 17 0.15 -20.29 -16.39
CA ASN A 17 0.40 -21.73 -16.22
C ASN A 17 1.68 -22.05 -15.43
N LYS A 18 2.62 -21.10 -15.30
CA LYS A 18 3.91 -21.30 -14.61
C LYS A 18 4.03 -20.54 -13.28
N VAL A 19 3.00 -19.83 -12.85
CA VAL A 19 2.98 -19.09 -11.58
C VAL A 19 1.87 -19.62 -10.69
N SER A 20 2.20 -19.82 -9.42
CA SER A 20 1.24 -20.17 -8.37
C SER A 20 0.56 -18.90 -7.85
N TRP A 21 -0.56 -18.53 -8.47
CA TRP A 21 -1.41 -17.46 -7.94
C TRP A 21 -2.10 -17.92 -6.64
N PRO A 22 -2.08 -17.10 -5.58
CA PRO A 22 -2.87 -17.37 -4.39
C PRO A 22 -4.36 -17.45 -4.73
N THR A 23 -5.10 -18.21 -3.95
CA THR A 23 -6.56 -18.28 -4.12
C THR A 23 -7.21 -16.94 -3.77
N TRP A 24 -8.43 -16.71 -4.27
CA TRP A 24 -9.17 -15.47 -4.01
C TRP A 24 -9.36 -15.16 -2.52
N ASP A 25 -9.51 -16.19 -1.68
CA ASP A 25 -9.67 -16.01 -0.24
C ASP A 25 -8.35 -15.68 0.45
N GLU A 26 -7.23 -16.26 0.00
CA GLU A 26 -5.88 -15.88 0.46
C GLU A 26 -5.55 -14.44 0.08
N LEU A 27 -5.86 -14.03 -1.15
CA LEU A 27 -5.70 -12.66 -1.64
C LEU A 27 -6.49 -11.65 -0.81
N ARG A 28 -7.74 -11.97 -0.48
CA ARG A 28 -8.58 -11.12 0.37
C ARG A 28 -8.00 -11.02 1.76
N THR A 29 -7.54 -12.14 2.32
CA THR A 29 -6.94 -12.18 3.66
C THR A 29 -5.67 -11.33 3.73
N SER A 30 -4.75 -11.47 2.77
CA SER A 30 -3.54 -10.64 2.73
C SER A 30 -3.86 -9.16 2.55
N THR A 31 -4.85 -8.83 1.72
CA THR A 31 -5.28 -7.44 1.50
C THR A 31 -5.90 -6.84 2.76
N LEU A 32 -6.70 -7.61 3.50
CA LEU A 32 -7.36 -7.15 4.71
C LEU A 32 -6.34 -6.85 5.82
N ILE A 33 -5.29 -7.66 5.95
CA ILE A 33 -4.17 -7.39 6.86
C ILE A 33 -3.51 -6.05 6.52
N VAL A 34 -3.19 -5.80 5.25
CA VAL A 34 -2.57 -4.54 4.80
C VAL A 34 -3.50 -3.35 5.04
N LEU A 35 -4.80 -3.51 4.79
CA LEU A 35 -5.79 -2.47 5.02
C LEU A 35 -5.84 -2.06 6.50
N VAL A 36 -5.88 -3.04 7.41
CA VAL A 36 -5.85 -2.78 8.86
C VAL A 36 -4.54 -2.11 9.28
N ALA A 37 -3.40 -2.57 8.76
CA ALA A 37 -2.11 -1.95 9.03
C ALA A 37 -2.07 -0.48 8.57
N SER A 38 -2.60 -0.19 7.37
CA SER A 38 -2.66 1.18 6.85
C SER A 38 -3.54 2.11 7.71
N LEU A 39 -4.64 1.58 8.26
CA LEU A 39 -5.52 2.33 9.16
C LEU A 39 -4.80 2.68 10.47
N ILE A 40 -4.04 1.74 11.04
CA ILE A 40 -3.24 1.98 12.25
C ILE A 40 -2.19 3.07 11.97
N PHE A 41 -1.47 2.98 10.84
CA PHE A 41 -0.50 4.02 10.47
C PHE A 41 -1.14 5.38 10.28
N SER A 42 -2.34 5.45 9.69
CA SER A 42 -3.08 6.70 9.53
C SER A 42 -3.38 7.36 10.89
N ILE A 43 -3.79 6.59 11.89
CA ILE A 43 -4.06 7.10 13.24
C ILE A 43 -2.77 7.62 13.90
N ILE A 44 -1.67 6.89 13.76
CA ILE A 44 -0.37 7.28 14.32
C ILE A 44 0.09 8.60 13.70
N ILE A 45 0.04 8.73 12.38
CA ILE A 45 0.42 9.96 11.67
C ILE A 45 -0.45 11.12 12.13
N TYR A 46 -1.77 10.91 12.21
CA TYR A 46 -2.70 11.94 12.71
C TYR A 46 -2.35 12.42 14.12
N ALA A 47 -1.99 11.49 15.02
CA ALA A 47 -1.57 11.84 16.38
C ALA A 47 -0.27 12.65 16.39
N ILE A 48 0.72 12.26 15.57
CA ILE A 48 1.98 12.99 15.41
C ILE A 48 1.71 14.39 14.89
N ASP A 49 0.99 14.53 13.78
CA ASP A 49 0.69 15.83 13.16
C ASP A 49 -0.03 16.77 14.14
N THR A 50 -1.01 16.25 14.89
CA THR A 50 -1.74 17.02 15.90
C THR A 50 -0.82 17.45 17.04
N SER A 51 0.03 16.55 17.54
CA SER A 51 0.95 16.87 18.64
C SER A 51 1.99 17.93 18.24
N PHE A 52 2.56 17.82 17.04
CA PHE A 52 3.51 18.80 16.51
C PHE A 52 2.86 20.14 16.24
N GLY A 53 1.63 20.16 15.71
CA GLY A 53 0.86 21.40 15.53
C GLY A 53 0.63 22.12 16.86
N PHE A 54 0.19 21.38 17.89
CA PHE A 54 -0.02 21.96 19.22
C PHE A 54 1.27 22.50 19.85
N VAL A 55 2.36 21.74 19.75
CA VAL A 55 3.66 22.15 20.28
C VAL A 55 4.17 23.40 19.59
N THR A 56 4.12 23.45 18.25
CA THR A 56 4.57 24.61 17.49
C THR A 56 3.73 25.85 17.79
N GLU A 57 2.41 25.73 17.85
CA GLU A 57 1.52 26.84 18.24
C GLU A 57 1.85 27.38 19.64
N MET A 58 2.12 26.49 20.60
CA MET A 58 2.55 26.88 21.95
C MET A 58 3.89 27.61 21.93
N PHE A 59 4.87 27.12 21.16
CA PHE A 59 6.17 27.78 21.00
C PHE A 59 6.04 29.18 20.40
N TYR A 60 5.21 29.34 19.36
CA TYR A 60 4.96 30.66 18.77
C TYR A 60 4.31 31.62 19.76
N LYS A 61 3.29 31.17 20.51
CA LYS A 61 2.63 31.99 21.54
C LYS A 61 3.53 32.36 22.72
N PHE A 62 4.57 31.59 22.99
CA PHE A 62 5.55 31.90 24.03
C PHE A 62 6.61 32.91 23.57
N MET A 63 6.88 32.96 22.26
CA MET A 63 7.88 33.85 21.65
C MET A 63 7.32 35.23 21.29
N GLU A 64 6.00 35.35 21.12
CA GLU A 64 5.26 36.62 21.04
C GLU A 64 5.03 37.20 22.45
#